data_AF-Q78E94-F1
#
_entry.id   AF-Q78E94-F1
#
_cell.length_a   1.000
_cell.length_b   1.000
_cell.length_c   1.000
_cell.angle_alpha   90.00
_cell.angle_beta   90.00
_cell.angle_gamma   90.00
#
_symmetry.space_group_name_H-M   'P 1'
#
loop_
_entity.id
_entity.type
_entity.pdbx_description
1 polymer ?
#
loop_
_entity_poly.entity_id
_entity_poly.type
_entity_poly.pdbx_seq_one_letter_code
_entity_poly.pdbx_strand_id
1 'polypeptide(L)'
;KTIEGTARGGGEDFEDTCGELEFQNDEIVKTISVKVIDDEEYEKNKTFFIEIGEPRLVEMSEKKGGFTLTGQPVFRKVHARDHPIPSTVISISEEYDDKQPLTSKEEEERRIAEMGRPILGEHTKLEV
;
A
#
# COMPACT_ATOMS: atom_id res chain seq x y z
N LYS A 1 7.95 5.22 -10.83
CA LYS A 1 8.96 6.25 -11.15
C LYS A 1 9.63 5.90 -12.48
N THR A 2 10.10 6.88 -13.23
CA THR A 2 11.00 6.69 -14.37
C THR A 2 12.43 6.40 -13.92
N ILE A 3 13.18 5.65 -14.71
CA ILE A 3 14.60 5.34 -14.51
C ILE A 3 15.28 5.49 -15.87
N GLU A 4 16.32 6.31 -15.92
CA GLU A 4 17.11 6.54 -17.12
C GLU A 4 17.79 5.24 -17.58
N GLY A 5 17.80 5.03 -18.90
CA GLY A 5 18.51 3.95 -19.55
C GLY A 5 19.57 4.55 -20.48
N THR A 6 19.35 4.39 -21.78
CA THR A 6 20.07 5.16 -22.80
C THR A 6 19.35 6.46 -23.14
N ALA A 7 18.04 6.53 -22.88
CA ALA A 7 17.27 7.78 -22.87
C ALA A 7 17.51 8.55 -21.56
N ARG A 8 17.69 9.86 -21.68
CA ARG A 8 17.89 10.80 -20.57
C ARG A 8 16.60 11.51 -20.18
N GLY A 9 16.41 11.64 -18.88
CA GLY A 9 15.32 12.39 -18.29
C GLY A 9 15.56 13.90 -18.34
N GLY A 10 14.90 14.64 -17.47
CA GLY A 10 15.07 16.09 -17.34
C GLY A 10 14.57 16.91 -18.54
N GLY A 11 13.82 16.29 -19.45
CA GLY A 11 13.32 16.92 -20.68
C GLY A 11 14.29 16.86 -21.87
N GLU A 12 15.32 15.99 -21.83
CA GLU A 12 16.17 15.67 -22.98
C GLU A 12 15.42 14.70 -23.92
N ASP A 13 15.22 13.44 -23.50
CA ASP A 13 14.46 12.45 -24.27
C ASP A 13 13.05 12.23 -23.73
N PHE A 14 12.87 12.42 -22.42
CA PHE A 14 11.57 12.34 -21.75
C PHE A 14 11.54 13.24 -20.51
N GLU A 15 10.34 13.57 -20.04
CA GLU A 15 10.14 14.23 -18.74
C GLU A 15 10.02 13.20 -17.62
N ASP A 16 10.89 13.31 -16.62
CA ASP A 16 10.87 12.42 -15.45
C ASP A 16 9.53 12.47 -14.73
N THR A 17 9.01 11.30 -14.42
CA THR A 17 7.75 11.15 -13.70
C THR A 17 7.95 10.28 -12.48
N CYS A 18 7.64 10.84 -11.31
CA CYS A 18 7.60 10.13 -10.04
C CYS A 18 6.33 10.50 -9.28
N GLY A 19 5.85 9.57 -8.45
CA GLY A 19 4.58 9.74 -7.73
C GLY A 19 4.03 8.41 -7.25
N GLU A 20 2.81 8.49 -6.73
CA GLU A 20 2.09 7.36 -6.14
C GLU A 20 0.76 7.20 -6.88
N LEU A 21 0.36 5.95 -7.12
CA LEU A 21 -0.94 5.62 -7.70
C LEU A 21 -1.87 5.17 -6.58
N GLU A 22 -2.90 5.96 -6.29
CA GLU A 22 -3.94 5.61 -5.32
C GLU A 22 -5.11 4.93 -6.03
N PHE A 23 -5.35 3.66 -5.72
CA PHE A 23 -6.50 2.91 -6.22
C PHE A 23 -7.68 3.06 -5.26
N GLN A 24 -8.81 3.51 -5.78
CA GLN A 24 -10.07 3.53 -5.03
C GLN A 24 -10.68 2.14 -4.93
N ASN A 25 -11.68 1.97 -4.06
CA ASN A 25 -12.43 0.72 -4.01
C ASN A 25 -13.03 0.41 -5.39
N ASP A 26 -12.93 -0.84 -5.83
CA ASP A 26 -13.34 -1.33 -7.15
C ASP A 26 -12.59 -0.74 -8.36
N GLU A 27 -11.53 0.06 -8.15
CA GLU A 27 -10.65 0.52 -9.23
C GLU A 27 -9.59 -0.55 -9.55
N ILE A 28 -9.53 -0.99 -10.81
CA ILE A 28 -8.63 -2.06 -11.26
C ILE A 28 -7.52 -1.62 -12.21
N VAL A 29 -7.57 -0.39 -12.73
CA VAL A 29 -6.60 0.14 -13.71
C VAL A 29 -6.29 1.61 -13.44
N LYS A 30 -5.00 1.96 -13.46
CA LYS A 30 -4.47 3.32 -13.47
C LYS A 30 -3.48 3.46 -14.63
N THR A 31 -3.34 4.67 -15.15
CA THR A 31 -2.39 4.98 -16.23
C THR A 31 -1.29 5.90 -15.71
N ILE A 32 -0.05 5.59 -16.06
CA ILE A 32 1.10 6.46 -15.85
C ILE A 32 1.34 7.21 -17.16
N SER A 33 1.27 8.54 -17.13
CA SER A 33 1.57 9.38 -18.30
C SER A 33 3.00 9.87 -18.20
N VAL A 34 3.81 9.55 -19.21
CA VAL A 34 5.18 10.05 -19.37
C VAL A 34 5.25 10.79 -20.70
N LYS A 35 5.82 12.00 -20.69
CA LYS A 35 5.97 12.80 -21.90
C LYS A 35 7.31 12.49 -22.55
N VAL A 36 7.28 12.14 -23.83
CA VAL A 36 8.46 11.93 -24.67
C VAL A 36 8.76 13.22 -25.44
N ILE A 37 10.04 13.56 -25.54
CA ILE A 37 10.55 14.73 -26.27
C ILE A 37 11.22 14.22 -27.54
N ASP A 38 10.92 14.85 -28.66
CA ASP A 38 11.50 14.55 -29.98
C ASP A 38 12.22 15.82 -30.45
N ASP A 39 13.53 15.73 -30.63
CA ASP A 39 14.40 16.85 -30.99
C ASP A 39 14.68 16.97 -32.50
N GLU A 40 13.98 16.19 -33.34
CA GLU A 40 14.15 16.11 -34.81
C GLU A 40 15.57 15.72 -35.28
N GLU A 41 16.48 15.35 -34.36
CA GLU A 41 17.82 14.87 -34.70
C GLU A 41 17.82 13.36 -34.96
N TYR A 42 18.72 12.88 -35.84
CA TYR A 42 18.85 11.45 -36.05
C TYR A 42 19.51 10.81 -34.84
N GLU A 43 18.71 10.08 -34.07
CA GLU A 43 19.17 9.34 -32.91
C GLU A 43 19.05 7.82 -33.10
N LYS A 44 19.81 7.06 -32.31
CA LYS A 44 19.60 5.61 -32.21
C LYS A 44 18.39 5.36 -31.31
N ASN A 45 17.81 4.16 -31.39
CA ASN A 45 16.80 3.73 -30.43
C ASN A 45 17.35 3.86 -29.01
N LYS A 46 16.73 4.75 -28.22
CA LYS A 46 17.00 4.93 -26.81
C LYS A 46 15.89 4.24 -26.01
N THR A 47 16.24 3.74 -24.84
CA THR A 47 15.29 3.08 -23.93
C THR A 47 15.39 3.67 -22.54
N PHE A 48 14.26 3.66 -21.82
CA PHE A 48 14.19 3.98 -20.39
C PHE A 48 13.26 2.99 -19.70
N PHE A 49 13.22 3.04 -18.36
CA PHE A 49 12.41 2.12 -17.59
C PHE A 49 11.39 2.84 -16.71
N ILE A 50 10.27 2.16 -16.44
CA ILE A 50 9.30 2.54 -15.43
C ILE A 50 9.28 1.45 -14.36
N GLU A 51 9.47 1.83 -13.10
CA GLU A 51 9.46 0.93 -11.96
C GLU A 51 8.35 1.31 -10.98
N ILE A 52 7.59 0.31 -10.53
CA ILE A 52 6.61 0.44 -9.44
C ILE A 52 7.18 -0.14 -8.14
N GLY A 53 6.97 0.58 -7.04
CA GLY A 53 7.42 0.18 -5.71
C GLY A 53 6.36 -0.58 -4.93
N GLU A 54 6.73 -1.08 -3.74
CA GLU A 54 5.82 -1.80 -2.85
C GLU A 54 4.54 -1.00 -2.58
N PRO A 55 3.35 -1.57 -2.87
CA PRO A 55 2.08 -0.90 -2.61
C PRO A 55 1.83 -0.81 -1.10
N ARG A 56 1.09 0.21 -0.68
CA ARG A 56 0.67 0.37 0.71
C ARG A 56 -0.84 0.57 0.79
N LEU A 57 -1.44 0.04 1.85
CA LEU A 57 -2.84 0.33 2.18
C LEU A 57 -2.93 1.78 2.66
N VAL A 58 -3.84 2.54 2.05
CA VAL A 58 -4.22 3.87 2.54
C VAL A 58 -5.34 3.66 3.56
N GLU A 59 -5.12 4.03 4.82
CA GLU A 59 -6.14 3.94 5.86
C GLU A 59 -7.12 5.11 5.70
N MET A 60 -8.33 4.84 5.20
CA MET A 60 -9.40 5.82 5.22
C MET A 60 -9.91 5.97 6.66
N SER A 61 -9.85 7.18 7.18
CA SER A 61 -10.24 7.51 8.55
C SER A 61 -11.76 7.45 8.74
N GLU A 62 -12.37 6.27 8.74
CA GLU A 62 -13.74 6.08 9.22
C GLU A 62 -13.76 5.17 10.44
N LYS A 63 -14.03 5.81 11.56
CA LYS A 63 -14.28 5.23 12.88
C LYS A 63 -15.16 3.97 12.75
N LYS A 64 -14.66 2.88 13.34
CA LYS A 64 -15.32 1.57 13.60
C LYS A 64 -15.27 0.52 12.47
N GLY A 65 -14.08 0.23 11.97
CA GLY A 65 -13.71 -1.12 11.50
C GLY A 65 -12.25 -1.32 11.87
N GLY A 66 -11.96 -2.26 12.78
CA GLY A 66 -10.65 -2.33 13.45
C GLY A 66 -9.51 -2.71 12.51
N PHE A 67 -8.77 -1.74 12.04
CA PHE A 67 -7.35 -1.85 11.75
C PHE A 67 -6.67 -0.68 12.45
N THR A 68 -5.75 -0.97 13.36
CA THR A 68 -4.95 0.04 14.07
C THR A 68 -3.50 -0.14 13.65
N LEU A 69 -2.94 0.91 13.05
CA LEU A 69 -1.60 1.01 12.42
C LEU A 69 -0.39 0.86 13.38
N THR A 70 -0.47 0.01 14.41
CA THR A 70 0.67 -0.29 15.29
C THR A 70 1.07 -1.76 15.29
N GLY A 71 0.56 -2.57 14.37
CA GLY A 71 0.84 -4.01 14.34
C GLY A 71 0.17 -4.78 15.49
N GLN A 72 -0.80 -4.17 16.18
CA GLN A 72 -1.68 -4.85 17.12
C GLN A 72 -3.13 -4.75 16.62
N PRO A 73 -3.72 -5.86 16.15
CA PRO A 73 -5.15 -5.89 15.86
C PRO A 73 -5.94 -5.81 17.17
N VAL A 74 -6.69 -4.72 17.37
CA VAL A 74 -7.66 -4.63 18.46
C VAL A 74 -8.88 -5.47 18.07
N PHE A 75 -8.94 -6.69 18.57
CA PHE A 75 -10.10 -7.56 18.44
C PHE A 75 -11.29 -6.95 19.20
N ARG A 76 -12.22 -6.30 18.49
CA ARG A 76 -13.55 -6.09 19.04
C ARG A 76 -14.28 -7.42 19.03
N LYS A 77 -14.26 -8.09 20.18
CA LYS A 77 -15.13 -9.22 20.46
C LYS A 77 -16.58 -8.72 20.40
N VAL A 78 -17.21 -8.84 19.24
CA VAL A 78 -18.66 -8.72 19.10
C VAL A 78 -19.26 -9.93 19.80
N HIS A 79 -19.38 -9.87 21.12
CA HIS A 79 -20.37 -10.70 21.77
C HIS A 79 -21.71 -10.26 21.18
N ALA A 80 -22.32 -11.11 20.37
CA ALA A 80 -23.75 -11.05 20.13
C ALA A 80 -24.40 -10.97 21.53
N ARG A 81 -24.83 -9.78 21.91
CA ARG A 81 -25.54 -9.57 23.16
C ARG A 81 -26.75 -8.74 22.85
N ASP A 82 -27.88 -9.39 23.03
CA ASP A 82 -29.21 -8.87 23.28
C ASP A 82 -29.27 -7.92 24.49
N HIS A 83 -28.21 -7.16 24.81
CA HIS A 83 -28.17 -6.27 25.98
C HIS A 83 -27.25 -5.07 25.74
N PRO A 84 -27.77 -3.81 25.79
CA PRO A 84 -26.98 -2.60 25.70
C PRO A 84 -26.38 -2.25 27.07
N ILE A 85 -25.07 -2.00 27.16
CA ILE A 85 -24.47 -1.44 28.39
C ILE A 85 -23.22 -0.57 28.07
N PRO A 86 -22.84 0.37 28.95
CA PRO A 86 -22.54 1.75 28.61
C PRO A 86 -21.03 2.01 28.53
N SER A 87 -20.69 3.17 27.98
CA SER A 87 -19.33 3.66 27.77
C SER A 87 -18.53 3.76 29.09
N THR A 88 -17.80 2.71 29.47
CA THR A 88 -16.70 2.84 30.43
C THR A 88 -15.43 3.17 29.65
N VAL A 89 -14.97 4.41 29.77
CA VAL A 89 -13.64 4.83 29.31
C VAL A 89 -12.63 4.25 30.30
N ILE A 90 -11.81 3.31 29.85
CA ILE A 90 -10.66 2.81 30.62
C ILE A 90 -9.44 3.59 30.16
N SER A 91 -8.97 4.50 31.01
CA SER A 91 -7.66 5.13 30.88
C SER A 91 -6.61 4.08 31.25
N ILE A 92 -5.74 3.71 30.31
CA ILE A 92 -4.68 2.73 30.56
C ILE A 92 -3.41 3.51 30.89
N SER A 93 -3.13 3.66 32.19
CA SER A 93 -1.79 3.98 32.67
C SER A 93 -0.95 2.71 32.69
N GLU A 94 0.18 2.77 31.98
CA GLU A 94 1.47 2.10 32.17
C GLU A 94 1.56 0.65 32.69
N GLU A 95 2.45 -0.08 32.02
CA GLU A 95 3.06 -1.37 32.39
C GLU A 95 2.13 -2.60 32.32
N TYR A 96 2.45 -3.53 31.41
CA TYR A 96 2.70 -4.95 31.69
C TYR A 96 2.93 -5.67 30.34
N ASP A 97 4.14 -6.23 30.20
CA ASP A 97 4.56 -7.13 29.13
C ASP A 97 3.80 -8.46 29.28
N ASP A 98 2.75 -8.66 28.49
CA ASP A 98 2.07 -9.95 28.39
C ASP A 98 2.01 -10.35 26.91
N LYS A 99 3.10 -10.95 26.42
CA LYS A 99 3.04 -11.82 25.25
C LYS A 99 2.27 -13.09 25.64
N GLN A 100 0.94 -12.99 25.79
CA GLN A 100 0.07 -14.15 25.86
C GLN A 100 0.32 -15.00 24.60
N PRO A 101 0.62 -16.30 24.71
CA PRO A 101 0.76 -17.16 23.54
C PRO A 101 -0.56 -17.14 22.78
N LEU A 102 -0.53 -16.62 21.56
CA LEU A 102 -1.70 -16.58 20.69
C LEU A 102 -2.26 -17.99 20.61
N THR A 103 -3.57 -18.13 20.81
CA THR A 103 -4.23 -19.41 20.54
C THR A 103 -3.97 -19.78 19.08
N SER A 104 -3.90 -21.08 18.76
CA SER A 104 -3.67 -21.54 17.37
C SER A 104 -4.61 -20.89 16.36
N LYS A 105 -5.83 -20.54 16.81
CA LYS A 105 -6.84 -19.82 16.06
C LYS A 105 -6.46 -18.36 15.78
N GLU A 106 -5.98 -17.60 16.77
CA GLU A 106 -5.57 -16.21 16.57
C GLU A 106 -4.33 -16.09 15.68
N GLU A 107 -3.43 -17.08 15.74
CA GLU A 107 -2.28 -17.17 14.84
C GLU A 107 -2.71 -17.42 13.38
N GLU A 108 -3.72 -18.28 13.18
CA GLU A 108 -4.31 -18.53 11.87
C GLU A 108 -5.01 -17.28 11.31
N GLU A 109 -5.81 -16.59 12.11
CA GLU A 109 -6.47 -15.33 11.73
C GLU A 109 -5.44 -14.25 11.31
N ARG A 110 -4.31 -14.16 12.02
CA ARG A 110 -3.21 -13.25 11.67
C ARG A 110 -2.57 -13.59 10.32
N ARG A 111 -2.35 -14.89 10.03
CA ARG A 111 -1.81 -15.32 8.74
C ARG A 111 -2.74 -14.95 7.60
N ILE A 112 -4.05 -15.15 7.76
CA ILE A 112 -5.03 -14.80 6.74
C ILE A 112 -5.05 -13.28 6.49
N ALA A 113 -5.00 -12.47 7.55
CA ALA A 113 -4.94 -11.02 7.42
C ALA A 113 -3.67 -10.54 6.70
N GLU A 114 -2.53 -11.20 6.94
CA GLU A 114 -1.27 -10.87 6.26
C GLU A 114 -1.34 -11.16 4.74
N MET A 115 -2.04 -12.22 4.35
CA MET A 115 -2.27 -12.55 2.93
C MET A 115 -3.18 -11.52 2.21
N GLY A 116 -3.92 -10.70 2.96
CA GLY A 116 -4.77 -9.64 2.42
C GLY A 116 -4.06 -8.31 2.16
N ARG A 117 -2.76 -8.21 2.46
CA ARG A 117 -2.00 -6.98 2.18
C ARG A 117 -1.76 -6.84 0.67
N PRO A 118 -1.76 -5.61 0.12
CA PRO A 118 -1.43 -5.40 -1.27
C PRO A 118 0.03 -5.79 -1.52
N ILE A 119 0.28 -6.41 -2.67
CA ILE A 119 1.60 -6.85 -3.10
C ILE A 119 1.81 -6.49 -4.57
N LEU A 120 3.07 -6.41 -4.99
CA LEU A 120 3.42 -6.31 -6.40
C LEU A 120 3.09 -7.61 -7.15
N GLY A 121 2.70 -7.46 -8.42
CA GLY A 121 2.47 -8.58 -9.34
C GLY A 121 3.76 -9.04 -10.03
N GLU A 122 3.61 -9.80 -11.11
CA GLU A 122 4.73 -10.38 -11.87
C GLU A 122 5.63 -9.33 -12.54
N HIS A 123 5.03 -8.27 -13.10
CA HIS A 123 5.75 -7.25 -13.86
C HIS A 123 5.81 -5.93 -13.09
N THR A 124 6.94 -5.69 -12.42
CA THR A 124 7.18 -4.47 -11.61
C THR A 124 8.05 -3.44 -12.31
N LYS A 125 8.64 -3.82 -13.44
CA LYS A 125 9.50 -2.99 -14.27
C LYS A 125 9.12 -3.14 -15.73
N LEU A 126 8.96 -2.02 -16.42
CA LEU A 126 8.68 -1.92 -17.84
C LEU A 126 9.85 -1.22 -18.54
N GLU A 127 10.33 -1.80 -19.64
CA GLU A 127 11.23 -1.12 -20.58
C GLU A 127 10.41 -0.48 -21.68
N VAL A 128 10.72 0.78 -21.99
CA VAL A 128 10.10 1.58 -23.05
C VAL A 128 11.14 1.87 -24.11
#